data_AF-A0A0C3I1E7-F1
#
_entry.id   AF-A0A0C3I1E7-F1
#
_cell.length_a   1.000
_cell.length_b   1.000
_cell.length_c   1.000
_cell.angle_alpha   90.00
_cell.angle_beta   90.00
_cell.angle_gamma   90.00
#
_symmetry.space_group_name_H-M   'P 1'
#
loop_
_entity.id
_entity.type
_entity.pdbx_description
1 polymer ?
#
loop_
_entity_poly.entity_id
_entity_poly.type
_entity_poly.pdbx_seq_one_letter_code
_entity_poly.pdbx_strand_id
1 'polypeptide(L)'
;MPFGFGFGTQWALLKTFAVSSGTPLLVKTRQLTTETKVAKRAADTGAILSEFLIGSVDSDRGLKALSKLNWIHRRYGNRITNDEMIHTLAMFVLEPQRWIDRYEWRPMTNLEKNASYIYWKEIGNRMGIKDIPATLEDCEKWTFEFEKSNIYYCESNRICAECTMDMLLKNIPKFMHNFVRGVSASFLEEHVRIALGMSSPPPWIANLVWLFFSARGWAIQNLFLPRWRPLDMRAEQSSDGRFHSKSIGPEPWYIKDTTWNRWKTWWATQGRLAPGPQFKSNGYLPEELGPAEFEKLSRNSVLNEAELMKEYAERGGAAAVGCPFSVSLNY
;
A
#
# COMPACT_ATOMS: atom_id res chain seq x y z
N MET A 1 -8.45 10.03 -3.81
CA MET A 1 -7.09 10.12 -4.40
C MET A 1 -7.16 10.01 -5.92
N PRO A 2 -6.25 10.66 -6.67
CA PRO A 2 -6.06 10.42 -8.09
C PRO A 2 -5.73 8.95 -8.39
N PHE A 3 -6.08 8.47 -9.58
CA PHE A 3 -5.77 7.09 -10.00
C PHE A 3 -4.26 6.82 -9.97
N GLY A 4 -3.44 7.70 -10.56
CA GLY A 4 -1.99 7.55 -10.60
C GLY A 4 -1.34 7.45 -9.23
N PHE A 5 -1.89 8.15 -8.22
CA PHE A 5 -1.41 8.00 -6.84
C PHE A 5 -1.65 6.58 -6.34
N GLY A 6 -2.90 6.10 -6.38
CA GLY A 6 -3.24 4.76 -5.91
C GLY A 6 -2.54 3.64 -6.68
N PHE A 7 -2.39 3.81 -7.99
CA PHE A 7 -1.69 2.86 -8.85
C PHE A 7 -0.19 2.82 -8.54
N GLY A 8 0.47 3.98 -8.42
CA GLY A 8 1.87 4.06 -8.02
C GLY A 8 2.13 3.47 -6.63
N THR A 9 1.23 3.69 -5.67
CA THR A 9 1.29 3.09 -4.33
C THR A 9 1.24 1.56 -4.36
N GLN A 10 0.49 0.95 -5.30
CA GLN A 10 0.47 -0.51 -5.43
C GLN A 10 1.81 -1.07 -5.93
N TRP A 11 2.46 -0.39 -6.88
CA TRP A 11 3.78 -0.80 -7.37
C TRP A 11 4.90 -0.49 -6.39
N ALA A 12 4.74 0.54 -5.55
CA ALA A 12 5.61 0.78 -4.41
C ALA A 12 5.70 -0.45 -3.49
N LEU A 13 4.56 -1.08 -3.18
CA LEU A 13 4.52 -2.29 -2.38
C LEU A 13 5.24 -3.48 -3.02
N LEU A 14 5.19 -3.61 -4.35
CA LEU A 14 5.92 -4.69 -5.03
C LEU A 14 7.43 -4.42 -5.05
N LYS A 15 7.82 -3.16 -5.22
CA LYS A 15 9.23 -2.72 -5.21
C LYS A 15 9.94 -2.99 -3.90
N THR A 16 9.25 -2.91 -2.76
CA THR A 16 9.87 -3.24 -1.48
C THR A 16 10.28 -4.72 -1.37
N PHE A 17 9.72 -5.61 -2.20
CA PHE A 17 10.18 -7.00 -2.27
C PHE A 17 11.50 -7.17 -3.02
N ALA A 18 12.07 -6.09 -3.58
CA ALA A 18 13.39 -6.10 -4.17
C ALA A 18 14.51 -5.87 -3.13
N VAL A 19 14.16 -5.45 -1.91
CA VAL A 19 15.10 -5.29 -0.78
C VAL A 19 15.42 -6.67 -0.20
N SER A 20 16.59 -7.20 -0.54
CA SER A 20 16.97 -8.60 -0.29
C SER A 20 17.07 -8.99 1.17
N SER A 21 17.36 -8.04 2.07
CA SER A 21 17.46 -8.29 3.51
C SER A 21 16.10 -8.56 4.17
N GLY A 22 15.02 -7.97 3.66
CA GLY A 22 13.70 -8.00 4.30
C GLY A 22 12.81 -9.16 3.86
N THR A 23 12.97 -9.65 2.63
CA THR A 23 12.12 -10.70 2.06
C THR A 23 12.23 -12.08 2.73
N PRO A 24 13.35 -12.53 3.34
CA PRO A 24 13.37 -13.77 4.10
C PRO A 24 12.37 -13.77 5.27
N LEU A 25 12.18 -12.62 5.93
CA LEU A 25 11.16 -12.47 6.95
C LEU A 25 9.75 -12.62 6.36
N LEU A 26 9.47 -11.98 5.22
CA LEU A 26 8.18 -12.09 4.53
C LEU A 26 7.85 -13.54 4.18
N VAL A 27 8.81 -14.29 3.62
CA VAL A 27 8.67 -15.73 3.34
C VAL A 27 8.38 -16.51 4.63
N LYS A 28 9.15 -16.25 5.70
CA LYS A 28 9.00 -16.95 7.00
C LYS A 28 7.63 -16.72 7.63
N THR A 29 7.06 -15.51 7.51
CA THR A 29 5.72 -15.22 8.06
C THR A 29 4.59 -15.91 7.33
N ARG A 30 4.82 -16.30 6.05
CA ARG A 30 3.81 -16.91 5.17
C ARG A 30 2.59 -16.03 4.87
N GLN A 31 2.58 -14.77 5.32
CA GLN A 31 1.43 -13.87 5.11
C GLN A 31 1.37 -13.35 3.67
N LEU A 32 2.53 -13.23 2.99
CA LEU A 32 2.62 -12.87 1.56
C LEU A 32 2.78 -14.11 0.65
N THR A 33 3.35 -15.20 1.17
CA THR A 33 3.75 -16.36 0.36
C THR A 33 2.81 -17.56 0.46
N THR A 34 1.65 -17.38 1.09
CA THR A 34 0.57 -18.38 1.11
C THR A 34 -0.64 -17.86 0.34
N GLU A 35 -1.11 -18.63 -0.64
CA GLU A 35 -2.20 -18.24 -1.54
C GLU A 35 -3.48 -17.81 -0.81
N THR A 36 -3.84 -18.50 0.27
CA THR A 36 -5.06 -18.20 1.05
C THR A 36 -4.93 -16.95 1.93
N LYS A 37 -3.72 -16.40 2.10
CA LYS A 37 -3.44 -15.25 2.98
C LYS A 37 -3.06 -14.00 2.20
N VAL A 38 -2.39 -14.13 1.05
CA VAL A 38 -1.83 -13.00 0.30
C VAL A 38 -2.90 -11.97 -0.11
N ALA A 39 -4.06 -12.44 -0.58
CA ALA A 39 -5.18 -11.57 -0.96
C ALA A 39 -5.78 -10.83 0.24
N LYS A 40 -5.92 -11.51 1.38
CA LYS A 40 -6.35 -10.87 2.63
C LYS A 40 -5.33 -9.82 3.08
N ARG A 41 -4.03 -10.15 3.08
CA ARG A 41 -2.96 -9.22 3.44
C ARG A 41 -2.98 -7.98 2.57
N ALA A 42 -3.16 -8.13 1.25
CA ALA A 42 -3.26 -7.00 0.32
C ALA A 42 -4.50 -6.14 0.62
N ALA A 43 -5.65 -6.77 0.91
CA ALA A 43 -6.86 -6.06 1.31
C ALA A 43 -6.68 -5.31 2.65
N ASP A 44 -6.03 -5.93 3.64
CA ASP A 44 -5.73 -5.33 4.94
C ASP A 44 -4.80 -4.11 4.78
N THR A 45 -3.71 -4.24 4.02
CA THR A 45 -2.81 -3.12 3.72
C THR A 45 -3.56 -1.99 3.01
N GLY A 46 -4.37 -2.31 2.00
CA GLY A 46 -5.17 -1.31 1.29
C GLY A 46 -6.18 -0.58 2.19
N ALA A 47 -6.83 -1.30 3.11
CA ALA A 47 -7.73 -0.72 4.10
C ALA A 47 -6.97 0.21 5.06
N ILE A 48 -5.89 -0.28 5.69
CA ILE A 48 -5.05 0.51 6.61
C ILE A 48 -4.58 1.81 5.94
N LEU A 49 -3.98 1.72 4.75
CA LEU A 49 -3.50 2.87 4.00
C LEU A 49 -4.64 3.83 3.66
N SER A 50 -5.82 3.32 3.27
CA SER A 50 -6.96 4.18 2.94
C SER A 50 -7.47 4.97 4.15
N GLU A 51 -7.43 4.38 5.35
CA GLU A 51 -7.89 5.04 6.58
C GLU A 51 -7.10 6.31 6.87
N PHE A 52 -5.76 6.23 6.89
CA PHE A 52 -4.95 7.41 7.22
C PHE A 52 -4.53 8.23 5.98
N LEU A 53 -4.45 7.69 4.76
CA LEU A 53 -4.08 8.51 3.58
C LEU A 53 -5.25 9.31 3.02
N ILE A 54 -6.47 8.79 3.11
CA ILE A 54 -7.67 9.47 2.59
C ILE A 54 -8.49 10.08 3.73
N GLY A 55 -8.52 9.42 4.89
CA GLY A 55 -9.32 9.86 6.03
C GLY A 55 -8.67 10.91 6.92
N SER A 56 -7.37 11.20 6.72
CA SER A 56 -6.46 11.92 7.64
C SER A 56 -5.85 11.03 8.73
N VAL A 57 -4.55 11.22 8.95
CA VAL A 57 -3.76 10.59 10.01
C VAL A 57 -4.22 10.99 11.43
N ASP A 58 -4.93 12.12 11.55
CA ASP A 58 -5.49 12.63 12.81
C ASP A 58 -6.96 12.23 13.04
N SER A 59 -7.60 11.57 12.07
CA SER A 59 -8.95 11.06 12.27
C SER A 59 -8.95 9.86 13.22
N ASP A 60 -10.03 9.64 13.96
CA ASP A 60 -10.19 8.45 14.83
C ASP A 60 -9.89 7.13 14.09
N ARG A 61 -10.36 7.02 12.84
CA ARG A 61 -10.09 5.88 11.96
C ARG A 61 -8.62 5.77 11.58
N GLY A 62 -8.00 6.90 11.22
CA GLY A 62 -6.58 6.98 10.83
C GLY A 62 -5.64 6.65 11.99
N LEU A 63 -5.90 7.18 13.18
CA LEU A 63 -5.15 6.90 14.41
C LEU A 63 -5.21 5.41 14.74
N LYS A 64 -6.41 4.80 14.79
CA LYS A 64 -6.57 3.37 15.04
C LYS A 64 -5.88 2.50 13.99
N ALA A 65 -5.98 2.88 12.71
CA ALA A 65 -5.31 2.15 11.61
C ALA A 65 -3.78 2.23 11.72
N LEU A 66 -3.23 3.41 12.02
CA LEU A 66 -1.79 3.62 12.18
C LEU A 66 -1.26 2.91 13.43
N SER A 67 -1.96 3.01 14.56
CA SER A 67 -1.66 2.22 15.76
C SER A 67 -1.72 0.73 15.49
N LYS A 68 -2.66 0.26 14.66
CA LYS A 68 -2.71 -1.15 14.26
C LYS A 68 -1.50 -1.54 13.42
N LEU A 69 -1.10 -0.71 12.46
CA LEU A 69 0.10 -0.91 11.66
C LEU A 69 1.35 -1.00 12.54
N ASN A 70 1.52 -0.05 13.47
CA ASN A 70 2.61 -0.02 14.43
C ASN A 70 2.66 -1.28 15.28
N TRP A 71 1.51 -1.70 15.82
CA TRP A 71 1.43 -2.91 16.62
C TRP A 71 1.88 -4.14 15.83
N ILE A 72 1.47 -4.26 14.56
CA ILE A 72 1.91 -5.36 13.68
C ILE A 72 3.43 -5.31 13.47
N HIS A 73 3.98 -4.15 13.11
CA HIS A 73 5.42 -3.98 12.84
C HIS A 73 6.28 -4.29 14.08
N ARG A 74 5.89 -3.81 15.26
CA ARG A 74 6.64 -4.04 16.51
C ARG A 74 6.78 -5.52 16.89
N ARG A 75 5.87 -6.40 16.44
CA ARG A 75 6.00 -7.86 16.67
C ARG A 75 7.24 -8.47 16.02
N TYR A 76 7.80 -7.80 15.02
CA TYR A 76 9.00 -8.25 14.34
C TYR A 76 10.27 -7.62 14.90
N GLY A 77 10.16 -6.64 15.81
CA GLY A 77 11.28 -6.02 16.51
C GLY A 77 12.38 -5.58 15.55
N ASN A 78 13.63 -5.94 15.87
CA ASN A 78 14.81 -5.62 15.07
C ASN A 78 14.95 -6.43 13.76
N ARG A 79 14.00 -7.32 13.44
CA ARG A 79 14.02 -8.07 12.17
C ARG A 79 13.53 -7.24 10.99
N ILE A 80 12.88 -6.11 11.25
CA ILE A 80 12.63 -5.06 10.26
C ILE A 80 13.55 -3.92 10.66
N THR A 81 14.55 -3.61 9.84
CA THR A 81 15.56 -2.60 10.20
C THR A 81 15.00 -1.19 10.04
N ASN A 82 15.61 -0.20 10.69
CA ASN A 82 15.22 1.19 10.52
C ASN A 82 15.36 1.63 9.05
N ASP A 83 16.45 1.22 8.39
CA ASP A 83 16.69 1.56 6.99
C ASP A 83 15.66 0.91 6.06
N GLU A 84 15.24 -0.33 6.30
CA GLU A 84 14.13 -0.96 5.56
C GLU A 84 12.80 -0.19 5.74
N MET A 85 12.57 0.38 6.93
CA MET A 85 11.40 1.23 7.20
C MET A 85 11.50 2.58 6.46
N ILE A 86 12.68 3.23 6.44
CA ILE A 86 12.91 4.46 5.67
C ILE A 86 12.72 4.17 4.18
N HIS A 87 13.27 3.08 3.64
CA HIS A 87 13.10 2.70 2.24
C HIS A 87 11.64 2.48 1.88
N THR A 88 10.91 1.73 2.71
CA THR A 88 9.47 1.49 2.50
C THR A 88 8.68 2.81 2.49
N LEU A 89 8.96 3.71 3.44
CA LEU A 89 8.36 5.05 3.48
C LEU A 89 8.70 5.84 2.21
N ALA A 90 9.95 5.82 1.77
CA ALA A 90 10.40 6.50 0.56
C ALA A 90 9.68 5.96 -0.69
N MET A 91 9.49 4.65 -0.81
CA MET A 91 8.70 4.06 -1.91
C MET A 91 7.26 4.60 -1.93
N PHE A 92 6.63 4.78 -0.77
CA PHE A 92 5.29 5.36 -0.70
C PHE A 92 5.23 6.86 -1.05
N VAL A 93 6.36 7.58 -1.02
CA VAL A 93 6.47 8.97 -1.47
C VAL A 93 6.81 9.04 -2.95
N LEU A 94 7.93 8.42 -3.34
CA LEU A 94 8.58 8.62 -4.63
C LEU A 94 7.85 7.90 -5.76
N GLU A 95 7.31 6.71 -5.53
CA GLU A 95 6.63 5.96 -6.60
C GLU A 95 5.33 6.61 -7.06
N PRO A 96 4.40 7.03 -6.17
CA PRO A 96 3.24 7.80 -6.61
C PRO A 96 3.60 9.07 -7.38
N GLN A 97 4.61 9.82 -6.93
CA GLN A 97 5.07 11.03 -7.61
C GLN A 97 5.57 10.71 -9.02
N ARG A 98 6.44 9.70 -9.14
CA ARG A 98 6.99 9.27 -10.43
C ARG A 98 5.91 8.77 -11.40
N TRP A 99 4.92 8.05 -10.90
CA TRP A 99 3.80 7.56 -11.69
C TRP A 99 2.95 8.71 -12.21
N ILE A 100 2.63 9.69 -11.36
CA ILE A 100 1.87 10.87 -11.75
C ILE A 100 2.64 11.69 -12.78
N ASP A 101 3.91 12.00 -12.52
CA ASP A 101 4.76 12.79 -13.41
C ASP A 101 4.94 12.16 -14.79
N ARG A 102 4.94 10.83 -14.88
CA ARG A 102 5.14 10.11 -16.13
C ARG A 102 3.86 9.86 -16.93
N TYR A 103 2.73 9.60 -16.25
CA TYR A 103 1.57 8.98 -16.90
C TYR A 103 0.23 9.72 -16.67
N GLU A 104 0.17 10.70 -15.78
CA GLU A 104 -1.02 11.51 -15.62
C GLU A 104 -1.00 12.75 -16.54
N TRP A 105 -2.15 13.40 -16.67
CA TRP A 105 -2.35 14.55 -17.58
C TRP A 105 -1.49 15.79 -17.24
N ARG A 106 -0.94 15.86 -16.03
CA ARG A 106 0.05 16.86 -15.62
C ARG A 106 0.99 16.28 -14.56
N PRO A 107 2.22 16.80 -14.45
CA PRO A 107 3.09 16.50 -13.33
C PRO A 107 2.59 17.12 -12.02
N MET A 108 3.11 16.62 -10.90
CA MET A 108 2.95 17.22 -9.59
C MET A 108 3.78 18.50 -9.48
N THR A 109 3.22 19.52 -8.86
CA THR A 109 3.96 20.73 -8.47
C THR A 109 4.92 20.43 -7.33
N ASN A 110 5.96 21.25 -7.16
CA ASN A 110 6.90 21.11 -6.03
C ASN A 110 6.19 21.18 -4.67
N LEU A 111 5.14 21.99 -4.56
CA LEU A 111 4.31 22.06 -3.35
C LEU A 111 3.60 20.74 -3.08
N GLU A 112 2.97 20.13 -4.08
CA GLU A 112 2.28 18.83 -3.94
C GLU A 112 3.25 17.71 -3.57
N LYS A 113 4.45 17.68 -4.18
CA LYS A 113 5.49 16.70 -3.88
C LYS A 113 5.99 16.82 -2.44
N ASN A 114 6.34 18.03 -2.02
CA ASN A 114 6.80 18.30 -0.66
C ASN A 114 5.70 18.08 0.38
N ALA A 115 4.45 18.46 0.10
CA ALA A 115 3.32 18.19 0.99
C ALA A 115 3.11 16.68 1.20
N SER A 116 3.18 15.89 0.12
CA SER A 116 3.13 14.42 0.20
C SER A 116 4.28 13.86 1.04
N TYR A 117 5.49 14.38 0.85
CA TYR A 117 6.66 13.96 1.63
C TYR A 117 6.52 14.27 3.11
N ILE A 118 6.14 15.50 3.47
CA ILE A 118 5.94 15.91 4.88
C ILE A 118 4.84 15.07 5.53
N TYR A 119 3.77 14.74 4.80
CA TYR A 119 2.72 13.87 5.29
C TYR A 119 3.23 12.46 5.64
N TRP A 120 4.01 11.86 4.73
CA TRP A 120 4.64 10.56 4.97
C TRP A 120 5.71 10.60 6.05
N LYS A 121 6.48 11.69 6.16
CA LYS A 121 7.44 11.91 7.24
C LYS A 121 6.74 11.94 8.60
N GLU A 122 5.59 12.59 8.71
CA GLU A 122 4.77 12.58 9.92
C GLU A 122 4.28 11.16 10.26
N ILE A 123 3.83 10.39 9.27
CA ILE A 123 3.51 8.97 9.46
C ILE A 123 4.74 8.23 9.98
N GLY A 124 5.91 8.40 9.37
CA GLY A 124 7.15 7.75 9.80
C GLY A 124 7.55 8.10 11.25
N ASN A 125 7.40 9.37 11.64
CA ASN A 125 7.61 9.81 13.02
C ASN A 125 6.65 9.08 13.97
N ARG A 126 5.36 9.01 13.62
CA ARG A 126 4.35 8.25 14.36
C ARG A 126 4.51 6.73 14.29
N MET A 127 5.38 6.22 13.43
CA MET A 127 5.79 4.81 13.42
C MET A 127 7.06 4.57 14.25
N GLY A 128 7.70 5.65 14.75
CA GLY A 128 8.96 5.57 15.48
C GLY A 128 10.18 5.36 14.58
N ILE A 129 10.07 5.64 13.27
CA ILE A 129 11.20 5.59 12.34
C ILE A 129 12.16 6.73 12.71
N LYS A 130 13.45 6.40 12.85
CA LYS A 130 14.50 7.34 13.20
C LYS A 130 15.23 7.81 11.95
N ASP A 131 15.83 8.99 12.03
CA ASP A 131 16.71 9.52 10.98
C ASP A 131 16.07 9.60 9.59
N ILE A 132 14.76 9.85 9.54
CA ILE A 132 14.05 10.14 8.28
C ILE A 132 14.72 11.38 7.66
N PRO A 133 15.08 11.34 6.37
CA PRO A 133 15.71 12.47 5.68
C PRO A 133 15.01 13.82 5.94
N ALA A 134 15.76 14.92 5.86
CA ALA A 134 15.20 16.23 6.20
C ALA A 134 14.22 16.71 5.12
N THR A 135 14.59 16.52 3.86
CA THR A 135 13.91 17.02 2.66
C THR A 135 13.58 15.89 1.69
N LEU A 136 12.72 16.18 0.70
CA LEU A 136 12.40 15.24 -0.37
C LEU A 136 13.66 14.88 -1.17
N GLU A 137 14.50 15.86 -1.45
CA GLU A 137 15.76 15.69 -2.19
C GLU A 137 16.76 14.83 -1.43
N ASP A 138 16.84 14.98 -0.11
CA ASP A 138 17.66 14.10 0.73
C ASP A 138 17.09 12.68 0.76
N CYS A 139 15.76 12.55 0.74
CA CYS A 139 15.11 11.24 0.66
C CYS A 139 15.43 10.53 -0.66
N GLU A 140 15.40 11.23 -1.80
CA GLU A 140 15.78 10.68 -3.10
C GLU A 140 17.23 10.19 -3.12
N LYS A 141 18.16 11.01 -2.60
CA LYS A 141 19.58 10.64 -2.50
C LYS A 141 19.79 9.43 -1.57
N TRP A 142 19.15 9.45 -0.41
CA TRP A 142 19.24 8.35 0.56
C TRP A 142 18.74 7.05 -0.05
N THR A 143 17.58 7.08 -0.72
CA THR A 143 17.01 5.92 -1.40
C THR A 143 17.95 5.39 -2.48
N PHE A 144 18.51 6.26 -3.31
CA PHE A 144 19.46 5.87 -4.34
C PHE A 144 20.70 5.15 -3.77
N GLU A 145 21.28 5.66 -2.68
CA GLU A 145 22.44 5.01 -2.04
C GLU A 145 22.07 3.70 -1.35
N PHE A 146 20.92 3.65 -0.67
CA PHE A 146 20.42 2.42 -0.04
C PHE A 146 20.19 1.31 -1.06
N GLU A 147 19.57 1.62 -2.20
CA GLU A 147 19.20 0.62 -3.20
C GLU A 147 20.43 -0.04 -3.86
N LYS A 148 21.56 0.67 -4.02
CA LYS A 148 22.79 0.13 -4.62
C LYS A 148 23.32 -1.12 -3.92
N SER A 149 23.19 -1.20 -2.60
CA SER A 149 23.75 -2.29 -1.79
C SER A 149 22.68 -3.27 -1.30
N ASN A 150 21.39 -2.89 -1.33
CA ASN A 150 20.31 -3.68 -0.76
C ASN A 150 19.37 -4.31 -1.81
N ILE A 151 19.38 -3.81 -3.06
CA ILE A 151 18.60 -4.39 -4.15
C ILE A 151 19.48 -5.29 -5.00
N TYR A 152 19.28 -6.59 -4.88
CA TYR A 152 19.92 -7.62 -5.70
C TYR A 152 19.02 -8.85 -5.78
N TYR A 153 19.34 -9.82 -6.63
CA TYR A 153 18.54 -11.03 -6.71
C TYR A 153 18.67 -11.88 -5.45
N CYS A 154 17.53 -12.28 -4.88
CA CYS A 154 17.44 -13.31 -3.85
C CYS A 154 16.24 -14.21 -4.16
N GLU A 155 16.37 -15.51 -3.86
CA GLU A 155 15.28 -16.46 -4.06
C GLU A 155 14.01 -16.07 -3.27
N SER A 156 14.18 -15.48 -2.08
CA SER A 156 13.06 -14.99 -1.29
C SER A 156 12.33 -13.79 -1.94
N ASN A 157 13.03 -12.94 -2.71
CA ASN A 157 12.42 -11.87 -3.52
C ASN A 157 11.52 -12.47 -4.59
N ARG A 158 12.05 -13.46 -5.33
CA ARG A 158 11.32 -14.15 -6.40
C ARG A 158 10.04 -14.79 -5.87
N ILE A 159 10.11 -15.51 -4.75
CA ILE A 159 8.93 -16.12 -4.11
C ILE A 159 7.89 -15.05 -3.76
N CYS A 160 8.30 -13.92 -3.17
CA CYS A 160 7.39 -12.83 -2.82
C CYS A 160 6.72 -12.23 -4.05
N ALA A 161 7.49 -11.98 -5.12
CA ALA A 161 6.98 -11.46 -6.39
C ALA A 161 6.02 -12.44 -7.06
N GLU A 162 6.40 -13.71 -7.17
CA GLU A 162 5.58 -14.76 -7.81
C GLU A 162 4.24 -14.94 -7.10
N CYS A 163 4.23 -15.08 -5.77
CA CYS A 163 2.97 -15.19 -5.02
C CYS A 163 2.06 -13.96 -5.19
N THR A 164 2.65 -12.76 -5.27
CA THR A 164 1.90 -11.53 -5.52
C THR A 164 1.34 -11.49 -6.95
N MET A 165 2.14 -11.91 -7.93
CA MET A 165 1.69 -12.01 -9.32
C MET A 165 0.59 -13.05 -9.49
N ASP A 166 0.71 -14.22 -8.85
CA ASP A 166 -0.31 -15.27 -8.90
C ASP A 166 -1.63 -14.80 -8.29
N MET A 167 -1.57 -14.03 -7.20
CA MET A 167 -2.74 -13.36 -6.61
C MET A 167 -3.41 -12.41 -7.62
N LEU A 168 -2.64 -11.58 -8.33
CA LEU A 168 -3.17 -10.66 -9.35
C LEU A 168 -3.79 -11.40 -10.54
N LEU A 169 -3.19 -12.53 -10.92
CA LEU A 169 -3.64 -13.36 -12.05
C LEU A 169 -4.81 -14.28 -11.70
N LYS A 170 -5.18 -14.41 -10.42
CA LYS A 170 -6.21 -15.33 -9.93
C LYS A 170 -7.50 -15.24 -10.73
N ASN A 171 -7.95 -14.02 -11.02
CA ASN A 171 -9.19 -13.74 -11.77
C ASN A 171 -8.97 -13.45 -13.25
N ILE A 172 -7.79 -13.73 -13.79
CA ILE A 172 -7.45 -13.53 -15.20
C ILE A 172 -7.46 -14.89 -15.93
N PRO A 173 -8.04 -14.99 -17.14
CA PRO A 173 -7.97 -16.21 -17.94
C PRO A 173 -6.53 -16.68 -18.20
N LYS A 174 -6.27 -17.99 -18.10
CA LYS A 174 -4.91 -18.56 -18.21
C LYS A 174 -4.15 -18.14 -19.47
N PHE A 175 -4.83 -18.03 -20.61
CA PHE A 175 -4.20 -17.63 -21.87
C PHE A 175 -3.66 -16.18 -21.86
N MET A 176 -4.15 -15.33 -20.95
CA MET A 176 -3.68 -13.95 -20.79
C MET A 176 -2.54 -13.80 -19.77
N HIS A 177 -2.17 -14.86 -19.04
CA HIS A 177 -1.21 -14.76 -17.92
C HIS A 177 0.14 -14.21 -18.35
N ASN A 178 0.71 -14.69 -19.46
CA ASN A 178 2.00 -14.20 -19.95
C ASN A 178 1.93 -12.73 -20.37
N PHE A 179 0.82 -12.32 -20.99
CA PHE A 179 0.59 -10.92 -21.36
C PHE A 179 0.54 -10.02 -20.11
N VAL A 180 -0.26 -10.40 -19.10
CA VAL A 180 -0.39 -9.60 -17.87
C VAL A 180 0.91 -9.58 -17.06
N ARG A 181 1.70 -10.67 -17.05
CA ARG A 181 3.06 -10.66 -16.48
C ARG A 181 3.98 -9.69 -17.22
N GLY A 182 3.94 -9.65 -18.54
CA GLY A 182 4.68 -8.68 -19.34
C GLY A 182 4.24 -7.24 -19.05
N VAL A 183 2.93 -6.98 -18.97
CA VAL A 183 2.40 -5.66 -18.59
C VAL A 183 2.90 -5.27 -17.19
N SER A 184 2.84 -6.19 -16.23
CA SER A 184 3.30 -5.96 -14.85
C SER A 184 4.80 -5.68 -14.79
N ALA A 185 5.60 -6.42 -15.55
CA ALA A 185 7.04 -6.18 -15.65
C ALA A 185 7.36 -4.80 -16.24
N SER A 186 6.56 -4.28 -17.19
CA SER A 186 6.78 -2.95 -17.77
C SER A 186 6.59 -1.79 -16.79
N PHE A 187 5.97 -2.03 -15.64
CA PHE A 187 5.77 -1.04 -14.58
C PHE A 187 6.96 -0.89 -13.64
N LEU A 188 7.91 -1.81 -13.72
CA LEU A 188 9.09 -1.86 -12.87
C LEU A 188 10.34 -1.54 -13.69
N GLU A 189 11.32 -0.88 -13.07
CA GLU A 189 12.63 -0.65 -13.65
C GLU A 189 13.43 -1.94 -13.75
N GLU A 190 14.44 -1.93 -14.62
CA GLU A 190 15.25 -3.10 -14.90
C GLU A 190 15.93 -3.70 -13.67
N HIS A 191 16.60 -2.88 -12.85
CA HIS A 191 17.29 -3.36 -11.65
C HIS A 191 16.33 -4.01 -10.65
N VAL A 192 15.11 -3.45 -10.49
CA VAL A 192 14.05 -4.04 -9.66
C VAL A 192 13.57 -5.37 -10.24
N ARG A 193 13.30 -5.43 -11.56
CA ARG A 193 12.88 -6.68 -12.22
C ARG A 193 13.89 -7.79 -12.02
N ILE A 194 15.17 -7.48 -12.21
CA ILE A 194 16.28 -8.44 -12.01
C ILE A 194 16.29 -8.93 -10.56
N ALA A 195 16.17 -8.01 -9.59
CA ALA A 195 16.15 -8.38 -8.17
C ALA A 195 14.95 -9.25 -7.77
N LEU A 196 13.79 -9.07 -8.43
CA LEU A 196 12.59 -9.88 -8.24
C LEU A 196 12.58 -11.18 -9.05
N GLY A 197 13.57 -11.42 -9.91
CA GLY A 197 13.57 -12.57 -10.83
C GLY A 197 12.50 -12.50 -11.93
N MET A 198 12.03 -11.30 -12.26
CA MET A 198 11.04 -11.07 -13.31
C MET A 198 11.70 -10.92 -14.68
N SER A 199 11.18 -11.61 -15.69
CA SER A 199 11.64 -11.46 -17.07
C SER A 199 11.35 -10.05 -17.60
N SER A 200 12.24 -9.55 -18.46
CA SER A 200 12.01 -8.30 -19.17
C SER A 200 10.75 -8.39 -20.05
N PRO A 201 9.90 -7.34 -20.07
CA PRO A 201 8.73 -7.33 -20.93
C PRO A 201 9.17 -7.28 -22.40
N PRO A 202 8.46 -7.96 -23.31
CA PRO A 202 8.62 -7.73 -24.74
C PRO A 202 8.47 -6.22 -25.07
N PRO A 203 9.31 -5.64 -25.94
CA PRO A 203 9.28 -4.20 -26.22
C PRO A 203 7.91 -3.68 -26.68
N TRP A 204 7.16 -4.50 -27.42
CA TRP A 204 5.81 -4.13 -27.88
C TRP A 204 4.81 -4.01 -26.72
N ILE A 205 4.95 -4.79 -25.65
CA ILE A 205 4.10 -4.66 -24.45
C ILE A 205 4.44 -3.37 -23.71
N ALA A 206 5.73 -3.05 -23.55
CA ALA A 206 6.16 -1.80 -22.92
C ALA A 206 5.64 -0.58 -23.69
N ASN A 207 5.72 -0.60 -25.03
CA ASN A 207 5.18 0.45 -25.89
C ASN A 207 3.65 0.55 -25.79
N LEU A 208 2.94 -0.57 -25.74
CA LEU A 208 1.49 -0.61 -25.57
C LEU A 208 1.07 0.06 -24.25
N VAL A 209 1.76 -0.27 -23.15
CA VAL A 209 1.53 0.30 -21.83
C VAL A 209 1.76 1.82 -21.85
N TRP A 210 2.89 2.25 -22.41
CA TRP A 210 3.20 3.66 -22.53
C TRP A 210 2.15 4.41 -23.36
N LEU A 211 1.73 3.84 -24.49
CA LEU A 211 0.71 4.43 -25.36
C LEU A 211 -0.64 4.52 -24.65
N PHE A 212 -1.04 3.48 -23.93
CA PHE A 212 -2.29 3.45 -23.17
C PHE A 212 -2.35 4.59 -22.14
N PHE A 213 -1.31 4.73 -21.32
CA PHE A 213 -1.29 5.78 -20.31
C PHE A 213 -1.18 7.18 -20.91
N SER A 214 -0.39 7.34 -21.97
CA SER A 214 -0.28 8.63 -22.68
C SER A 214 -1.61 9.05 -23.30
N ALA A 215 -2.30 8.12 -23.96
CA ALA A 215 -3.63 8.35 -24.53
C ALA A 215 -4.66 8.66 -23.43
N ARG A 216 -4.62 7.95 -22.29
CA ARG A 216 -5.48 8.23 -21.14
C ARG A 216 -5.22 9.63 -20.58
N GLY A 217 -3.97 10.02 -20.36
CA GLY A 217 -3.60 11.35 -19.87
C GLY A 217 -4.10 12.45 -20.81
N TRP A 218 -3.87 12.29 -22.11
CA TRP A 218 -4.40 13.19 -23.14
C TRP A 218 -5.94 13.28 -23.12
N ALA A 219 -6.63 12.15 -23.02
CA ALA A 219 -8.10 12.13 -22.98
C ALA A 219 -8.65 12.84 -21.74
N ILE A 220 -8.04 12.64 -20.57
CA ILE A 220 -8.44 13.32 -19.34
C ILE A 220 -8.24 14.84 -19.47
N GLN A 221 -7.14 15.28 -20.06
CA GLN A 221 -6.85 16.70 -20.24
C GLN A 221 -7.82 17.40 -21.18
N ASN A 222 -8.18 16.73 -22.29
CA ASN A 222 -8.87 17.39 -23.41
C ASN A 222 -10.37 17.07 -23.50
N LEU A 223 -10.81 15.92 -22.98
CA LEU A 223 -12.18 15.45 -23.16
C LEU A 223 -13.00 15.45 -21.87
N PHE A 224 -12.36 15.48 -20.69
CA PHE A 224 -13.05 15.34 -19.41
C PHE A 224 -13.21 16.69 -18.73
N LEU A 225 -14.40 16.93 -18.18
CA LEU A 225 -14.67 18.11 -17.37
C LEU A 225 -14.03 17.99 -15.97
N PRO A 226 -13.67 19.11 -15.32
CA PRO A 226 -13.20 19.10 -13.95
C PRO A 226 -14.22 18.44 -13.03
N ARG A 227 -13.74 17.73 -12.01
CA ARG A 227 -14.63 17.11 -11.01
C ARG A 227 -15.17 18.17 -10.07
N TRP A 228 -16.48 18.14 -9.86
CA TRP A 228 -17.20 19.07 -8.99
C TRP A 228 -17.18 18.63 -7.53
N ARG A 229 -16.89 17.35 -7.28
CA ARG A 229 -16.78 16.76 -5.94
C ARG A 229 -15.56 15.86 -5.88
N PRO A 230 -14.85 15.83 -4.73
CA PRO A 230 -13.75 14.89 -4.54
C PRO A 230 -14.27 13.44 -4.55
N LEU A 231 -13.47 12.53 -5.11
CA LEU A 231 -13.76 11.11 -5.05
C LEU A 231 -13.30 10.55 -3.70
N ASP A 232 -14.25 10.17 -2.85
CA ASP A 232 -13.98 9.47 -1.60
C ASP A 232 -14.00 7.95 -1.80
N MET A 233 -12.80 7.38 -1.84
CA MET A 233 -12.58 5.93 -1.99
C MET A 233 -12.54 5.19 -0.66
N ARG A 234 -12.74 5.87 0.48
CA ARG A 234 -12.78 5.21 1.79
C ARG A 234 -13.93 4.22 1.86
N ALA A 235 -13.74 3.23 2.72
CA ALA A 235 -14.80 2.31 3.08
C ALA A 235 -15.99 3.06 3.72
N GLU A 236 -17.20 2.65 3.34
CA GLU A 236 -18.45 3.22 3.83
C GLU A 236 -18.76 2.67 5.22
N GLN A 237 -19.20 3.54 6.12
CA GLN A 237 -19.64 3.13 7.44
C GLN A 237 -21.09 2.65 7.38
N SER A 238 -21.33 1.45 7.90
CA SER A 238 -22.67 0.89 8.09
C SER A 238 -23.24 1.31 9.47
N SER A 239 -24.53 1.08 9.69
CA SER A 239 -25.25 1.48 10.92
C SER A 239 -24.73 0.81 12.20
N ASP A 240 -24.08 -0.33 12.06
CA ASP A 240 -23.38 -1.07 13.12
C ASP A 240 -21.97 -0.51 13.42
N GLY A 241 -21.58 0.58 12.76
CA GLY A 241 -20.31 1.27 12.96
C GLY A 241 -19.15 0.68 12.18
N ARG A 242 -19.34 -0.45 11.48
CA ARG A 242 -18.29 -1.15 10.72
C ARG A 242 -18.14 -0.63 9.30
N PHE A 243 -16.95 -0.79 8.75
CA PHE A 243 -16.58 -0.24 7.45
C PHE A 243 -16.59 -1.31 6.36
N HIS A 244 -17.15 -0.98 5.19
CA HIS A 244 -17.22 -1.86 4.03
C HIS A 244 -16.47 -1.27 2.84
N SER A 245 -15.63 -2.09 2.20
CA SER A 245 -14.91 -1.69 1.00
C SER A 245 -15.88 -1.41 -0.16
N LYS A 246 -15.58 -0.36 -0.93
CA LYS A 246 -16.29 -0.03 -2.19
C LYS A 246 -15.71 -0.79 -3.40
N SER A 247 -14.44 -1.20 -3.32
CA SER A 247 -13.69 -1.76 -4.43
C SER A 247 -13.50 -3.26 -4.25
N ILE A 248 -13.84 -4.02 -5.29
CA ILE A 248 -13.65 -5.47 -5.34
C ILE A 248 -12.21 -5.74 -5.78
N GLY A 249 -11.40 -6.32 -4.89
CA GLY A 249 -10.05 -6.78 -5.22
C GLY A 249 -10.05 -8.18 -5.86
N PRO A 250 -8.91 -8.88 -5.85
CA PRO A 250 -8.83 -10.30 -6.26
C PRO A 250 -9.79 -11.20 -5.48
N GLU A 251 -10.08 -10.84 -4.23
CA GLU A 251 -11.07 -11.49 -3.37
C GLU A 251 -11.96 -10.42 -2.72
N PRO A 252 -13.25 -10.73 -2.42
CA PRO A 252 -14.22 -9.74 -1.96
C PRO A 252 -14.12 -9.45 -0.45
N TRP A 253 -12.91 -9.22 0.06
CA TRP A 253 -12.67 -8.86 1.46
C TRP A 253 -13.39 -7.56 1.84
N TYR A 254 -14.13 -7.59 2.95
CA TYR A 254 -14.88 -6.45 3.51
C TYR A 254 -16.01 -5.91 2.62
N ILE A 255 -16.42 -6.64 1.59
CA ILE A 255 -17.54 -6.26 0.73
C ILE A 255 -18.86 -6.65 1.40
N LYS A 256 -19.77 -5.67 1.54
CA LYS A 256 -21.11 -5.91 2.10
C LYS A 256 -21.86 -6.94 1.25
N ASP A 257 -22.47 -7.93 1.90
CA ASP A 257 -23.21 -8.98 1.22
C ASP A 257 -24.60 -8.49 0.78
N THR A 258 -24.67 -7.94 -0.44
CA THR A 258 -25.91 -7.48 -1.08
C THR A 258 -26.07 -8.18 -2.43
N THR A 259 -27.30 -8.29 -2.95
CA THR A 259 -27.56 -8.88 -4.27
C THR A 259 -26.72 -8.22 -5.38
N TRP A 260 -26.59 -6.89 -5.32
CA TRP A 260 -25.76 -6.13 -6.26
C TRP A 260 -24.26 -6.46 -6.13
N ASN A 261 -23.74 -6.54 -4.91
CA ASN A 261 -22.33 -6.89 -4.70
C ASN A 261 -22.04 -8.35 -5.07
N ARG A 262 -22.94 -9.29 -4.77
CA ARG A 262 -22.84 -10.68 -5.25
C ARG A 262 -22.72 -10.74 -6.76
N TRP A 263 -23.60 -10.02 -7.47
CA TRP A 263 -23.58 -9.97 -8.93
C TRP A 263 -22.28 -9.38 -9.48
N LYS A 264 -21.83 -8.22 -8.95
CA LYS A 264 -20.55 -7.61 -9.36
C LYS A 264 -19.35 -8.53 -9.09
N THR A 265 -19.28 -9.14 -7.91
CA THR A 265 -18.18 -10.05 -7.54
C THR A 265 -18.19 -11.29 -8.41
N TRP A 266 -19.36 -11.84 -8.74
CA TRP A 266 -19.49 -12.96 -9.65
C TRP A 266 -18.86 -12.63 -11.01
N TRP A 267 -19.20 -11.50 -11.62
CA TRP A 267 -18.57 -11.07 -12.87
C TRP A 267 -17.06 -10.82 -12.75
N ALA A 268 -16.63 -10.11 -11.71
CA ALA A 268 -15.22 -9.78 -11.50
C ALA A 268 -14.32 -11.00 -11.25
N THR A 269 -14.90 -12.12 -10.80
CA THR A 269 -14.17 -13.34 -10.43
C THR A 269 -14.46 -14.53 -11.35
N GLN A 270 -15.10 -14.26 -12.50
CA GLN A 270 -15.52 -15.29 -13.47
C GLN A 270 -16.40 -16.38 -12.83
N GLY A 271 -17.30 -15.97 -11.96
CA GLY A 271 -18.29 -16.81 -11.29
C GLY A 271 -17.77 -17.63 -10.12
N ARG A 272 -16.53 -17.42 -9.68
CA ARG A 272 -15.89 -18.26 -8.65
C ARG A 272 -16.19 -17.83 -7.23
N LEU A 273 -16.38 -16.53 -6.98
CA LEU A 273 -16.50 -15.98 -5.63
C LEU A 273 -17.78 -15.16 -5.46
N ALA A 274 -18.23 -15.08 -4.21
CA ALA A 274 -19.26 -14.17 -3.75
C ALA A 274 -18.85 -13.61 -2.37
N PRO A 275 -19.30 -12.40 -2.00
CA PRO A 275 -19.19 -11.91 -0.64
C PRO A 275 -19.82 -12.91 0.34
N GLY A 276 -19.22 -13.05 1.53
CA GLY A 276 -19.70 -13.97 2.55
C GLY A 276 -18.92 -13.85 3.86
N PRO A 277 -19.28 -14.61 4.90
CA PRO A 277 -18.62 -14.56 6.20
C PRO A 277 -17.11 -14.83 6.14
N GLN A 278 -16.68 -15.73 5.25
CA GLN A 278 -15.27 -16.06 5.03
C GLN A 278 -14.42 -14.87 4.55
N PHE A 279 -15.06 -13.87 3.92
CA PHE A 279 -14.42 -12.64 3.45
C PHE A 279 -14.73 -11.43 4.35
N LYS A 280 -15.22 -11.66 5.57
CA LYS A 280 -15.68 -10.60 6.50
C LYS A 280 -16.66 -9.63 5.83
N SER A 281 -17.71 -10.16 5.19
CA SER A 281 -18.76 -9.34 4.57
C SER A 281 -19.54 -8.43 5.54
N ASN A 282 -19.40 -8.67 6.85
CA ASN A 282 -19.84 -7.78 7.93
C ASN A 282 -18.90 -6.58 8.18
N GLY A 283 -17.90 -6.37 7.32
CA GLY A 283 -16.99 -5.22 7.39
C GLY A 283 -15.85 -5.39 8.37
N TYR A 284 -15.16 -4.30 8.67
CA TYR A 284 -14.04 -4.24 9.62
C TYR A 284 -14.13 -3.01 10.53
N LEU A 285 -13.42 -3.07 11.66
CA LEU A 285 -12.95 -1.91 12.39
C LEU A 285 -11.42 -1.74 12.18
N PRO A 286 -10.87 -0.52 12.14
CA PRO A 286 -9.45 -0.32 11.87
C PRO A 286 -8.52 -1.11 12.80
N GLU A 287 -8.87 -1.25 14.08
CA GLU A 287 -8.10 -2.01 15.07
C GLU A 287 -8.14 -3.54 14.85
N GLU A 288 -9.09 -4.05 14.06
CA GLU A 288 -9.27 -5.48 13.75
C GLU A 288 -8.48 -5.93 12.52
N LEU A 289 -7.93 -5.01 11.73
CA LEU A 289 -7.23 -5.30 10.47
C LEU A 289 -5.98 -6.16 10.65
N GLY A 290 -5.56 -6.88 9.61
CA GLY A 290 -4.41 -7.80 9.65
C GLY A 290 -4.81 -9.26 9.89
N PRO A 291 -3.83 -10.16 10.14
CA PRO A 291 -4.07 -11.58 10.37
C PRO A 291 -5.15 -11.86 11.41
N ALA A 292 -5.98 -12.88 11.19
CA ALA A 292 -7.15 -13.16 12.04
C ALA A 292 -6.75 -13.43 13.50
N GLU A 293 -5.59 -14.04 13.72
CA GLU A 293 -4.99 -14.26 15.04
C GLU A 293 -4.71 -12.95 15.81
N PHE A 294 -4.56 -11.81 15.13
CA PHE A 294 -4.22 -10.54 15.75
C PHE A 294 -5.43 -9.70 16.15
N GLU A 295 -6.61 -10.01 15.62
CA GLU A 295 -7.83 -9.20 15.80
C GLU A 295 -8.17 -8.94 17.27
N LYS A 296 -8.22 -10.00 18.08
CA LYS A 296 -8.49 -9.88 19.52
C LYS A 296 -7.25 -9.46 20.32
N LEU A 297 -6.07 -9.96 19.91
CA LEU A 297 -4.81 -9.75 20.64
C LEU A 297 -4.36 -8.29 20.64
N SER A 298 -4.60 -7.56 19.54
CA SER A 298 -4.11 -6.18 19.41
C SER A 298 -5.06 -5.14 19.99
N ARG A 299 -6.35 -5.47 20.20
CA ARG A 299 -7.44 -4.49 20.36
C ARG A 299 -7.13 -3.43 21.42
N ASN A 300 -6.87 -3.84 22.66
CA ASN A 300 -6.64 -2.89 23.75
C ASN A 300 -5.37 -2.07 23.56
N SER A 301 -4.29 -2.70 23.09
CA SER A 301 -3.02 -2.00 22.84
C SER A 301 -3.15 -0.96 21.72
N VAL A 302 -3.91 -1.28 20.68
CA VAL A 302 -4.15 -0.39 19.54
C VAL A 302 -5.03 0.78 19.92
N LEU A 303 -6.11 0.54 20.68
CA LEU A 303 -6.99 1.61 21.15
C LEU A 303 -6.26 2.56 22.10
N ASN A 304 -5.42 2.03 23.00
CA ASN A 304 -4.62 2.86 23.91
C ASN A 304 -3.61 3.72 23.15
N GLU A 305 -2.88 3.13 22.18
CA GLU A 305 -1.94 3.89 21.35
C GLU A 305 -2.64 4.93 20.48
N ALA A 306 -3.85 4.66 20.00
CA ALA A 306 -4.63 5.61 19.22
C ALA A 306 -5.00 6.86 20.06
N GLU A 307 -5.34 6.69 21.34
CA GLU A 307 -5.59 7.84 22.24
C GLU A 307 -4.30 8.63 22.51
N LEU A 308 -3.17 7.95 22.74
CA LEU A 308 -1.87 8.62 22.89
C LEU A 308 -1.47 9.40 21.63
N MET A 309 -1.73 8.84 20.44
CA MET A 309 -1.47 9.53 19.18
C MET A 309 -2.40 10.72 18.97
N LYS A 310 -3.63 10.66 19.48
CA LYS A 310 -4.56 11.79 19.47
C LYS A 310 -4.05 12.94 20.33
N GLU A 311 -3.62 12.66 21.56
CA GLU A 311 -3.00 13.67 22.43
C GLU A 311 -1.75 14.29 21.78
N TYR A 312 -0.94 13.46 21.12
CA TYR A 312 0.22 13.92 20.36
C TYR A 312 -0.16 14.85 19.19
N ALA A 313 -1.21 14.52 18.44
CA ALA A 313 -1.71 15.35 17.35
C ALA A 313 -2.24 16.70 17.88
N GLU A 314 -2.97 16.70 18.99
CA GLU A 314 -3.49 17.92 19.64
C GLU A 314 -2.37 18.85 20.13
N ARG A 315 -1.19 18.30 20.44
CA ARG A 315 0.02 19.08 20.80
C ARG A 315 0.81 19.60 19.60
N GLY A 316 0.34 19.40 18.37
CA GLY A 316 0.98 19.90 17.15
C GLY A 316 1.87 18.90 16.41
N GLY A 317 1.83 17.62 16.78
CA GLY A 317 2.56 16.54 16.09
C GLY A 317 4.08 16.76 16.03
N ALA A 318 4.75 16.22 15.01
CA ALA A 318 6.21 16.24 14.99
C ALA A 318 6.78 17.66 14.84
N ALA A 319 6.01 18.56 14.24
CA ALA A 319 6.40 19.96 14.08
C ALA A 319 6.56 20.68 15.43
N ALA A 320 5.81 20.26 16.47
CA ALA A 320 5.82 20.89 17.78
C ALA A 320 6.59 20.07 18.83
N VAL A 321 6.46 18.73 18.83
CA VAL A 321 6.98 17.88 19.90
C VAL A 321 7.98 16.80 19.42
N GLY A 322 8.29 16.75 18.12
CA GLY A 322 9.19 15.74 17.56
C GLY A 322 8.59 14.33 17.52
N CYS A 323 9.41 13.28 17.59
CA CYS A 323 8.91 11.90 17.53
C CYS A 323 8.14 11.53 18.83
N PRO A 324 6.90 10.98 18.74
CA PRO A 324 6.08 10.66 19.91
C PRO A 324 6.69 9.61 20.84
N PHE A 325 7.67 8.84 20.33
CA PHE A 325 8.34 7.75 21.06
C PHE A 325 9.80 8.06 21.42
N SER A 326 10.27 9.29 21.17
CA SER A 326 11.68 9.69 21.42
C SER A 326 12.12 9.54 22.87
N VAL A 327 11.18 9.45 23.82
CA VAL A 327 11.46 9.37 25.27
C VAL A 327 11.31 7.94 25.83
N SER A 328 10.82 6.96 25.06
CA SER A 328 10.36 5.67 25.60
C SER A 328 11.14 4.42 25.15
N LEU A 329 12.34 4.55 24.58
CA LEU A 329 13.17 3.40 24.18
C LEU A 329 14.38 3.22 25.10
N ASN A 330 14.12 3.02 26.38
CA ASN A 330 15.03 2.33 27.31
C ASN A 330 14.31 1.09 27.82
N TYR A 331 14.29 0.02 27.02
CA TYR A 331 13.96 -1.33 27.47
C TYR A 331 14.84 -2.35 26.77
#